data_AF-A0AA86QL09-F1
#
_entry.id   AF-A0AA86QL09-F1
#
_cell.length_a   1.000
_cell.length_b   1.000
_cell.length_c   1.000
_cell.angle_alpha   90.00
_cell.angle_beta   90.00
_cell.angle_gamma   90.00
#
_symmetry.space_group_name_H-M   'P 1'
#
loop_
_entity.id
_entity.type
_entity.pdbx_description
1 polymer ?
#
loop_
_entity_poly.entity_id
_entity_poly.type
_entity_poly.pdbx_seq_one_letter_code
_entity_poly.pdbx_strand_id
1 'polypeptide(L)'
;MKAAEIFAAQQPEMKKLFDEYEANTTQEAKFVHDCDKLDMLIQAWIYEQQQGVKLDQFFEHCDLPKSFDVLIQVRKEIEKSRAK
;
A
#
# COMPACT_ATOMS: atom_id res chain seq x y z
N MET A 1 23.12 5.40 -0.95
CA MET A 1 23.44 4.01 -0.54
C MET A 1 24.03 3.91 0.86
N LYS A 2 25.02 4.73 1.27
CA LYS A 2 25.60 4.71 2.63
C LYS A 2 24.61 4.72 3.82
N ALA A 3 23.51 5.49 3.75
CA ALA A 3 22.56 5.58 4.86
C ALA A 3 21.74 4.30 5.08
N ALA A 4 21.30 3.66 3.99
CA ALA A 4 20.57 2.38 4.05
C ALA A 4 21.49 1.25 4.55
N GLU A 5 22.76 1.26 4.15
CA GLU A 5 23.78 0.32 4.62
C GLU A 5 24.08 0.48 6.12
N ILE A 6 24.18 1.71 6.62
CA ILE A 6 24.38 1.99 8.06
C ILE A 6 23.16 1.52 8.87
N PHE A 7 21.95 1.82 8.38
CA PHE A 7 20.72 1.37 9.04
C PHE A 7 20.63 -0.16 9.09
N ALA A 8 20.88 -0.82 7.95
CA ALA A 8 20.87 -2.27 7.84
C ALA A 8 21.91 -2.94 8.76
N ALA A 9 23.09 -2.33 8.92
CA ALA A 9 24.14 -2.83 9.81
C ALA A 9 23.80 -2.67 11.30
N GLN A 10 23.07 -1.62 11.67
CA GLN A 10 22.66 -1.36 13.06
C GLN A 10 21.37 -2.08 13.46
N GLN A 11 20.52 -2.44 12.49
CA GLN A 11 19.21 -3.06 12.72
C GLN A 11 19.03 -4.30 11.83
N PRO A 12 19.77 -5.40 12.10
CA PRO A 12 19.76 -6.58 11.25
C PRO A 12 18.39 -7.25 11.15
N GLU A 13 17.57 -7.21 12.21
CA GLU A 13 16.21 -7.74 12.20
C GLU A 13 15.28 -6.91 11.30
N MET A 14 15.37 -5.58 11.37
CA MET A 14 14.61 -4.69 10.49
C MET A 14 14.99 -4.90 9.03
N LYS A 15 16.28 -5.09 8.75
CA LYS A 15 16.74 -5.42 7.40
C LYS A 15 16.11 -6.72 6.90
N LYS A 16 16.07 -7.76 7.73
CA LYS A 16 15.45 -9.05 7.38
C LYS A 16 13.95 -8.91 7.10
N LEU A 17 13.22 -8.17 7.94
CA LEU A 17 11.79 -7.90 7.73
C LEU A 17 11.56 -7.09 6.45
N PHE A 18 12.42 -6.11 6.16
CA PHE A 18 12.36 -5.34 4.93
C PHE A 18 12.61 -6.22 3.70
N ASP A 19 13.66 -7.06 3.73
CA ASP A 19 13.94 -8.00 2.63
C ASP A 19 12.76 -8.98 2.42
N GLU A 20 12.11 -9.44 3.50
CA GLU A 20 10.91 -10.31 3.42
C GLU A 20 9.71 -9.57 2.81
N TYR A 21 9.46 -8.33 3.25
CA TYR A 21 8.43 -7.46 2.70
C TYR A 21 8.63 -7.25 1.20
N GLU A 22 9.85 -6.86 0.79
CA GLU A 22 10.21 -6.63 -0.61
C GLU A 22 10.10 -7.90 -1.46
N ALA A 23 10.45 -9.06 -0.90
CA ALA A 23 10.27 -10.34 -1.59
C ALA A 23 8.79 -10.68 -1.82
N ASN A 24 7.87 -10.17 -1.00
CA ASN A 24 6.42 -10.31 -1.13
C ASN A 24 5.93 -11.77 -1.33
N THR A 25 6.54 -12.70 -0.60
CA THR A 25 6.28 -14.15 -0.74
C THR A 25 5.48 -14.73 0.41
N THR A 26 5.74 -14.28 1.64
CA THR A 26 5.06 -14.72 2.87
C THR A 26 3.65 -14.12 2.97
N GLN A 27 2.81 -14.68 3.83
CA GLN A 27 1.44 -14.17 4.01
C GLN A 27 1.46 -12.79 4.67
N GLU A 28 2.34 -12.60 5.63
CA GLU A 28 2.57 -11.36 6.36
C GLU A 28 3.08 -10.28 5.42
N ALA A 29 4.08 -10.56 4.58
CA ALA A 29 4.59 -9.62 3.59
C ALA A 29 3.50 -9.18 2.60
N LYS A 30 2.74 -10.13 2.06
CA LYS A 30 1.60 -9.84 1.17
C LYS A 30 0.53 -9.00 1.84
N PHE A 31 0.25 -9.28 3.11
CA PHE A 31 -0.75 -8.53 3.87
C PHE A 31 -0.32 -7.09 4.06
N VAL A 32 0.91 -6.87 4.49
CA VAL A 32 1.46 -5.51 4.68
C VAL A 32 1.54 -4.77 3.34
N HIS A 33 1.90 -5.45 2.25
CA HIS A 33 1.98 -4.86 0.92
C HIS A 33 0.60 -4.45 0.38
N ASP A 34 -0.42 -5.27 0.59
CA ASP A 34 -1.80 -4.90 0.26
C ASP A 34 -2.30 -3.76 1.16
N CYS A 35 -1.92 -3.71 2.44
CA CYS A 35 -2.25 -2.59 3.32
C CYS A 35 -1.62 -1.27 2.85
N ASP A 36 -0.35 -1.26 2.45
CA ASP A 36 0.36 -0.08 1.94
C ASP A 36 -0.35 0.51 0.70
N LYS A 37 -0.78 -0.34 -0.22
CA LYS A 37 -1.53 0.08 -1.41
C LYS A 37 -2.93 0.57 -1.07
N LEU A 38 -3.58 -0.03 -0.08
CA LEU A 38 -4.88 0.46 0.38
C LEU A 38 -4.75 1.85 1.02
N ASP A 39 -3.69 2.10 1.78
CA ASP A 39 -3.41 3.42 2.35
C ASP A 39 -3.23 4.47 1.25
N MET A 40 -2.44 4.17 0.22
CA MET A 40 -2.30 5.03 -0.96
C MET A 40 -3.65 5.35 -1.63
N LEU A 41 -4.54 4.36 -1.75
CA LEU A 41 -5.88 4.56 -2.32
C LEU A 41 -6.75 5.48 -1.46
N ILE A 42 -6.71 5.29 -0.14
CA ILE A 42 -7.44 6.11 0.84
C ILE A 42 -6.94 7.56 0.77
N GLN A 43 -5.63 7.76 0.73
CA GLN A 43 -5.03 9.10 0.59
C GLN A 43 -5.48 9.78 -0.70
N ALA A 44 -5.45 9.08 -1.84
CA ALA A 44 -5.92 9.62 -3.11
C ALA A 44 -7.39 10.05 -3.02
N TRP A 45 -8.27 9.19 -2.48
CA TRP A 45 -9.68 9.52 -2.29
C TRP A 45 -9.88 10.77 -1.42
N ILE A 46 -9.16 10.87 -0.29
CA ILE A 46 -9.24 12.05 0.60
C ILE A 46 -8.79 13.32 -0.13
N TYR A 47 -7.71 13.27 -0.90
CA TYR A 47 -7.20 14.42 -1.63
C TYR A 47 -8.15 14.89 -2.74
N GLU A 48 -8.81 13.98 -3.45
CA GLU A 48 -9.83 14.35 -4.43
C GLU A 48 -10.97 15.14 -3.77
N GLN A 49 -11.44 14.69 -2.61
CA GLN A 49 -12.53 15.34 -1.87
C GLN A 49 -12.12 16.71 -1.31
N GLN A 50 -10.89 16.82 -0.79
CA GLN A 50 -10.41 18.05 -0.15
C GLN A 50 -9.96 19.12 -1.15
N GLN A 51 -9.41 18.72 -2.29
CA GLN A 51 -8.73 19.64 -3.22
C GLN A 51 -9.42 19.74 -4.58
N GLY A 52 -10.44 18.91 -4.85
CA GLY A 52 -11.18 18.93 -6.13
C GLY A 52 -10.34 18.48 -7.33
N VAL A 53 -9.24 17.78 -7.09
CA VAL A 53 -8.38 17.19 -8.12
C VAL A 53 -8.90 15.81 -8.53
N LYS A 54 -8.53 15.36 -9.73
CA LYS A 54 -8.77 13.97 -10.17
C LYS A 54 -7.47 13.18 -10.08
N LEU A 55 -7.53 12.05 -9.39
CA LEU A 55 -6.42 11.15 -9.10
C LEU A 55 -6.73 9.73 -9.61
N ASP A 56 -7.44 9.63 -10.74
CA ASP A 56 -7.88 8.37 -11.37
C ASP A 56 -6.76 7.34 -11.52
N GLN A 57 -5.53 7.79 -11.81
CA GLN A 57 -4.35 6.93 -11.95
C GLN A 57 -4.09 6.01 -10.74
N PHE A 58 -4.45 6.44 -9.53
CA PHE A 58 -4.26 5.65 -8.31
C PHE A 58 -5.31 4.53 -8.15
N PHE A 59 -6.44 4.65 -8.85
CA PHE A 59 -7.52 3.66 -8.86
C PHE A 59 -7.43 2.72 -10.07
N GLU A 60 -6.83 3.15 -11.18
CA GLU A 60 -6.81 2.40 -12.45
C GLU A 60 -5.48 1.70 -12.73
N HIS A 61 -4.36 2.24 -12.27
CA HIS A 61 -3.02 1.80 -12.68
C HIS A 61 -2.16 1.27 -11.54
N CYS A 62 -2.61 1.39 -10.30
CA CYS A 62 -1.94 0.80 -9.16
C CYS A 62 -2.37 -0.66 -8.97
N ASP A 63 -1.45 -1.51 -8.53
CA ASP A 63 -1.70 -2.94 -8.31
C ASP A 63 -2.52 -3.17 -7.02
N LEU A 64 -3.79 -2.78 -7.04
CA LEU A 64 -4.66 -2.70 -5.87
C LEU A 64 -4.74 -4.00 -5.05
N PRO A 65 -5.12 -3.89 -3.74
CA PRO A 65 -5.24 -5.05 -2.86
C PRO A 65 -6.08 -6.16 -3.49
N LYS A 66 -5.52 -7.38 -3.48
CA LYS A 66 -6.10 -8.56 -4.17
C LYS A 66 -5.82 -9.89 -3.46
N SER A 67 -5.04 -9.87 -2.38
CA SER A 67 -4.58 -11.07 -1.69
C SER A 67 -5.47 -11.46 -0.51
N PHE A 68 -6.15 -10.49 0.11
CA PHE A 68 -6.96 -10.69 1.33
C PHE A 68 -8.37 -10.12 1.19
N ASP A 69 -9.38 -10.94 1.46
CA ASP A 69 -10.80 -10.59 1.29
C ASP A 69 -11.21 -9.31 2.04
N VAL A 70 -10.71 -9.14 3.28
CA VAL A 70 -11.02 -7.95 4.09
C VAL A 70 -10.54 -6.67 3.40
N LEU A 71 -9.34 -6.66 2.82
CA LEU A 71 -8.77 -5.48 2.17
C LEU A 71 -9.46 -5.22 0.82
N ILE A 72 -9.83 -6.29 0.10
CA ILE A 72 -10.62 -6.19 -1.14
C ILE A 72 -11.99 -5.57 -0.87
N GLN A 73 -12.64 -5.95 0.23
CA GLN A 73 -13.95 -5.39 0.62
C GLN A 73 -13.84 -3.89 0.92
N VAL A 74 -12.83 -3.47 1.69
CA VAL A 74 -12.61 -2.05 2.00
C VAL A 74 -12.39 -1.24 0.72
N ARG A 75 -11.51 -1.72 -0.16
CA ARG A 75 -11.27 -1.11 -1.47
C ARG A 75 -12.56 -0.91 -2.27
N LYS A 76 -13.41 -1.96 -2.37
CA LYS A 76 -14.67 -1.88 -3.12
C LYS A 76 -15.63 -0.84 -2.56
N GLU A 77 -15.71 -0.71 -1.24
CA GLU A 77 -16.55 0.32 -0.62
C GLU A 77 -16.02 1.75 -0.88
N ILE A 78 -14.70 1.94 -0.96
CA ILE A 78 -14.10 3.23 -1.37
C ILE A 78 -14.46 3.54 -2.83
N GLU A 79 -14.24 2.59 -3.75
CA GLU A 79 -14.56 2.76 -5.18
C GLU A 79 -16.05 3.10 -5.40
N LYS A 80 -16.94 2.41 -4.67
CA LYS A 80 -18.39 2.68 -4.70
C LYS A 80 -18.75 4.05 -4.13
N SER A 81 -18.07 4.49 -3.09
CA SER A 81 -18.31 5.80 -2.45
C SER A 81 -17.81 6.94 -3.33
N ARG A 82 -16.70 6.73 -4.04
CA ARG A 82 -16.14 7.68 -5.01
C ARG A 82 -17.03 7.89 -6.25
N ALA A 83 -17.76 6.85 -6.67
CA ALA A 83 -18.64 6.91 -7.83
C ALA A 83 -19.96 7.67 -7.59
N LYS A 84 -20.22 8.14 -6.37
CA LYS A 84 -21.40 8.93 -5.98
C LYS A 84 -21.07 10.41 -5.94
#